data_AF-A0A7X9B8I7-F1
#
_entry.id   AF-A0A7X9B8I7-F1
#
_cell.length_a   1.000
_cell.length_b   1.000
_cell.length_c   1.000
_cell.angle_alpha   90.00
_cell.angle_beta   90.00
_cell.angle_gamma   90.00
#
_symmetry.space_group_name_H-M   'P 1'
#
loop_
_entity.id
_entity.type
_entity.pdbx_description
1 polymer ?
#
loop_
_entity_poly.entity_id
_entity_poly.type
_entity_poly.pdbx_seq_one_letter_code
_entity_poly.pdbx_strand_id
1 'polypeptide(L)' 'MSSMSKKTLRQIRREKDITQVELARLSGLTPKSISLYENDINLLRGASYGNLEKIAHALGVKVHDIFLG' A
#
# COMPACT_ATOMS: atom_id res chain seq x y z
N MET A 1 21.78 -0.05 -11.34
CA MET A 1 20.43 0.52 -11.12
C MET A 1 20.30 0.94 -9.66
N SER A 2 19.78 2.13 -9.41
CA SER A 2 19.66 2.70 -8.06
C SER A 2 18.82 1.79 -7.15
N SER A 3 19.38 1.44 -5.98
CA SER A 3 18.65 0.86 -4.87
C SER A 3 17.64 1.89 -4.36
N MET A 4 16.47 1.97 -4.99
CA MET A 4 15.33 2.72 -4.44
C MET A 4 15.00 2.11 -3.08
N SER A 5 15.18 2.87 -2.01
CA SER A 5 14.75 2.45 -0.68
C SER A 5 13.24 2.20 -0.70
N LYS A 6 12.83 1.03 -0.21
CA LYS A 6 11.40 0.68 -0.09
C LYS A 6 10.71 1.76 0.74
N LYS A 7 9.49 2.13 0.35
CA LYS A 7 8.69 3.14 1.05
C LYS A 7 7.49 2.47 1.72
N THR A 8 7.08 3.01 2.86
CA THR A 8 5.85 2.55 3.52
C THR A 8 4.64 2.79 2.61
N LEU A 9 3.58 2.00 2.80
CA LEU A 9 2.32 2.17 2.06
C LEU A 9 1.82 3.62 2.10
N ARG A 10 1.87 4.24 3.29
CA ARG A 10 1.44 5.63 3.52
C ARG A 10 2.29 6.64 2.75
N GLN A 11 3.60 6.44 2.65
CA GLN A 11 4.49 7.32 1.89
C GLN A 11 4.16 7.25 0.40
N ILE A 12 4.05 6.04 -0.16
CA ILE A 12 3.71 5.84 -1.58
C ILE A 12 2.35 6.48 -1.88
N ARG A 13 1.34 6.26 -1.03
CA ARG A 13 0.01 6.86 -1.22
C ARG A 13 0.07 8.40 -1.23
N ARG A 14 0.82 9.01 -0.31
CA ARG A 14 0.95 10.48 -0.23
C ARG A 14 1.68 11.07 -1.45
N GLU A 15 2.64 10.33 -2.02
CA GLU A 15 3.30 10.74 -3.27
C GLU A 15 2.37 10.70 -4.48
N LYS A 16 1.27 9.94 -4.41
CA LYS A 16 0.21 9.93 -5.41
C LYS A 16 -0.87 10.98 -5.17
N ASP A 17 -0.77 11.76 -4.08
CA ASP A 17 -1.74 12.79 -3.69
C ASP A 17 -3.19 12.26 -3.56
N ILE A 18 -3.35 11.01 -3.12
CA ILE A 18 -4.67 10.41 -2.90
C ILE A 18 -4.94 10.15 -1.41
N THR A 19 -6.21 10.20 -1.01
CA THR A 19 -6.65 9.90 0.36
C THR A 19 -6.68 8.38 0.61
N GLN A 20 -6.80 7.96 1.88
CA GLN A 20 -7.01 6.54 2.21
C GLN A 20 -8.33 6.00 1.62
N VAL A 21 -9.37 6.84 1.57
CA VAL A 21 -10.66 6.51 0.95
C VAL A 21 -10.50 6.29 -0.55
N GLU A 22 -9.72 7.14 -1.21
CA GLU A 22 -9.47 7.01 -2.65
C GLU A 22 -8.61 5.77 -2.97
N LEU A 23 -7.58 5.49 -2.19
CA LEU A 23 -6.82 4.24 -2.34
C LEU A 23 -7.71 3.00 -2.13
N ALA A 24 -8.61 3.04 -1.14
CA ALA A 24 -9.56 1.97 -0.90
C ALA A 24 -10.47 1.74 -2.12
N ARG A 25 -11.00 2.83 -2.70
CA ARG A 25 -11.81 2.80 -3.92
C ARG A 25 -11.04 2.20 -5.11
N LEU A 26 -9.80 2.65 -5.35
CA LEU A 26 -8.97 2.21 -6.48
C LEU A 26 -8.51 0.75 -6.35
N SER A 27 -8.27 0.29 -5.13
CA SER A 27 -7.81 -1.09 -4.86
C SER A 27 -8.96 -2.08 -4.63
N GLY A 28 -10.20 -1.60 -4.48
CA GLY A 28 -11.35 -2.43 -4.12
C GLY A 28 -11.29 -2.98 -2.69
N LEU A 29 -10.57 -2.30 -1.79
CA LEU A 29 -10.53 -2.59 -0.36
C LEU A 29 -11.39 -1.60 0.44
N THR A 30 -11.55 -1.85 1.73
CA THR A 30 -12.24 -0.91 2.63
C THR A 30 -11.28 0.18 3.12
N PRO A 31 -11.77 1.41 3.39
CA PRO A 31 -10.95 2.46 4.03
C PRO A 31 -10.35 2.00 5.37
N LYS A 32 -11.07 1.14 6.11
CA LYS A 32 -10.58 0.52 7.35
C LYS A 32 -9.35 -0.36 7.09
N SER A 33 -9.39 -1.21 6.06
CA SER A 33 -8.23 -2.04 5.68
C SER A 33 -7.02 -1.18 5.34
N ILE A 34 -7.20 -0.14 4.53
CA ILE A 34 -6.10 0.80 4.19
C ILE A 34 -5.54 1.47 5.44
N SER A 35 -6.41 1.96 6.34
CA SER A 35 -5.97 2.58 7.60
C SER A 35 -5.20 1.59 8.49
N LEU A 36 -5.67 0.35 8.64
CA LEU A 36 -4.98 -0.69 9.41
C LEU A 36 -3.59 -0.98 8.82
N TYR A 37 -3.51 -1.14 7.51
CA TYR A 37 -2.25 -1.43 6.82
C TYR A 37 -1.25 -0.26 6.85
N GLU A 38 -1.72 0.99 6.89
CA GLU A 38 -0.84 2.16 7.00
C GLU A 38 -0.34 2.43 8.43
N ASN A 39 -1.04 1.94 9.44
CA ASN A 39 -0.74 2.21 10.85
C ASN A 39 -0.08 1.01 11.56
N ASP A 40 -0.25 -0.22 11.06
CA ASP A 40 0.37 -1.42 11.62
C ASP A 40 0.99 -2.30 10.53
N ILE A 41 2.32 -2.37 10.54
CA ILE A 41 3.10 -3.15 9.58
C ILE A 41 2.83 -4.66 9.67
N ASN A 42 2.48 -5.17 10.85
CA ASN A 42 2.19 -6.60 11.01
C ASN A 42 0.86 -6.96 10.32
N LEU A 43 -0.12 -6.05 10.33
CA LEU A 43 -1.37 -6.23 9.59
C LEU A 43 -1.15 -6.18 8.08
N LEU A 44 -0.25 -5.31 7.61
CA LEU A 44 0.12 -5.26 6.19
C LEU A 44 0.88 -6.54 5.77
N ARG A 45 1.82 -7.05 6.59
CA ARG A 45 2.51 -8.34 6.34
C ARG A 45 1.55 -9.51 6.31
N GLY A 46 0.53 -9.50 7.16
CA GLY A 46 -0.49 -10.54 7.23
C GLY A 46 -1.57 -10.43 6.15
N ALA A 47 -1.55 -9.39 5.30
CA ALA A 47 -2.48 -9.26 4.20
C ALA A 47 -2.26 -10.36 3.16
N SER A 48 -3.34 -10.84 2.53
CA SER A 48 -3.20 -11.77 1.42
C SER A 48 -2.40 -11.12 0.29
N TYR A 49 -1.63 -11.92 -0.44
CA TYR A 49 -0.86 -11.43 -1.58
C TYR A 49 -1.75 -10.73 -2.62
N GLY A 50 -2.97 -11.24 -2.87
CA GLY A 50 -3.93 -10.59 -3.76
C GLY A 50 -4.37 -9.19 -3.28
N ASN A 51 -4.44 -8.94 -1.96
CA ASN A 51 -4.70 -7.60 -1.45
C ASN A 51 -3.49 -6.68 -1.63
N LEU A 52 -2.27 -7.21 -1.43
CA LEU A 52 -1.03 -6.47 -1.69
C LEU A 52 -0.91 -6.09 -3.18
N GLU A 53 -1.25 -6.99 -4.09
CA GLU A 53 -1.25 -6.72 -5.53
C GLU A 53 -2.27 -5.65 -5.92
N LYS A 54 -3.50 -5.73 -5.39
CA LYS A 54 -4.52 -4.70 -5.62
C LYS A 54 -4.06 -3.31 -5.19
N ILE A 55 -3.42 -3.23 -4.01
CA ILE A 55 -2.87 -1.97 -3.48
C ILE A 55 -1.72 -1.48 -4.36
N ALA A 56 -0.78 -2.36 -4.70
CA ALA A 56 0.37 -2.02 -5.53
C ALA A 56 -0.06 -1.53 -6.93
N HIS A 57 -1.00 -2.24 -7.56
CA HIS A 57 -1.60 -1.87 -8.83
C HIS A 57 -2.29 -0.49 -8.75
N ALA A 58 -3.10 -0.25 -7.72
CA ALA A 58 -3.76 1.04 -7.51
C ALA A 58 -2.76 2.20 -7.31
N LEU A 59 -1.58 1.91 -6.78
CA LEU A 59 -0.49 2.88 -6.58
C LEU A 59 0.50 2.92 -7.75
N GLY A 60 0.31 2.12 -8.80
CA GLY A 60 1.24 2.06 -9.94
C GLY A 60 2.67 1.66 -9.53
N VAL A 61 2.80 0.78 -8.53
CA VAL A 61 4.08 0.20 -8.07
C VAL A 61 3.97 -1.32 -8.07
N LYS A 62 5.08 -2.02 -7.82
CA LYS A 62 5.05 -3.47 -7.57
C LYS A 62 5.06 -3.74 -6.07
N VAL A 63 4.58 -4.92 -5.66
CA VAL A 63 4.54 -5.31 -4.23
C VAL A 63 5.92 -5.19 -3.57
N HIS A 64 7.01 -5.53 -4.28
CA HIS A 64 8.38 -5.44 -3.74
C HIS A 64 8.86 -4.01 -3.45
N ASP A 65 8.19 -2.97 -3.97
CA ASP A 65 8.51 -1.56 -3.73
C ASP A 65 7.93 -1.08 -2.39
N ILE A 66 6.90 -1.78 -1.89
CA ILE A 66 6.26 -1.51 -0.61
C ILE A 66 7.13 -2.08 0.50
N PHE A 67 7.45 -1.24 1.48
CA PHE A 67 8.13 -1.68 2.70
C PHE A 67 7.20 -2.56 3.52
N LEU A 68 7.59 -3.82 3.68
CA LEU A 68 6.87 -4.83 4.44
C LEU A 68 7.61 -5.24 5.72
N GLY A 69 8.62 -4.48 6.17
CA GLY A 69 9.58 -4.95 7.19
C GLY A 69 10.86 -5.46 6.58
#